data_AF-C6THX6-F1
#
_entry.id   AF-C6THX6-F1
#
_cell.length_a   1.000
_cell.length_b   1.000
_cell.length_c   1.000
_cell.angle_alpha   90.00
_cell.angle_beta   90.00
_cell.angle_gamma   90.00
#
_symmetry.space_group_name_H-M   'P 1'
#
loop_
_entity.id
_entity.type
_entity.pdbx_description
1 polymer ?
#
loop_
_entity_poly.entity_id
_entity_poly.type
_entity_poly.pdbx_seq_one_letter_code
_entity_poly.pdbx_strand_id
1 'polypeptide(L)'
;MYYGRDFPVYHTAFDSYNWMAEYGDPFFHRHVAVTGVWGLLALHLADDPILPFNYVSYANELQLYKNTLSNLIDQKISLHPLTLSIEEFASAAKEADDEIKNLRLQETEGCFVDMKKRALNDRLMLAEKGFLDADGLQGKQWFKHLVFGPSSDHERINFFPGISDSTITSAGVSERERLASIRHEIWRVARAIRRAASALRGEFT
;
A
#
# COMPACT_ATOMS: atom_id res chain seq x y z
N MET A 1 24.91 19.89 -1.26
CA MET A 1 25.37 18.60 -1.79
C MET A 1 25.16 17.55 -0.71
N TYR A 2 24.24 16.61 -0.95
CA TYR A 2 23.93 15.49 -0.05
C TYR A 2 25.01 14.41 -0.21
N TYR A 3 26.14 14.55 0.50
CA TYR A 3 27.13 13.47 0.60
C TYR A 3 26.82 12.61 1.84
N GLY A 4 26.67 11.29 1.66
CA GLY A 4 26.88 10.32 2.74
C GLY A 4 25.73 9.99 3.70
N ARG A 5 24.46 10.34 3.42
CA ARG A 5 23.33 9.80 4.23
C ARG A 5 22.99 8.35 3.87
N ASP A 6 23.09 8.00 2.59
CA ASP A 6 22.77 6.64 2.11
C ASP A 6 24.03 5.78 2.07
N PHE A 7 24.95 6.09 1.16
CA PHE A 7 26.29 5.50 1.13
C PHE A 7 27.34 6.53 0.66
N PRO A 8 28.64 6.33 0.98
CA PRO A 8 29.64 7.39 0.91
C PRO A 8 29.89 8.00 -0.48
N VAL A 9 29.68 7.23 -1.56
CA VAL A 9 29.97 7.67 -2.93
C VAL A 9 28.73 8.02 -3.76
N TYR A 10 27.54 8.02 -3.15
CA TYR A 10 26.27 8.34 -3.83
C TYR A 10 26.29 9.69 -4.57
N HIS A 11 25.86 9.70 -5.84
CA HIS A 11 25.84 10.89 -6.71
C HIS A 11 27.21 11.59 -6.84
N THR A 12 28.30 10.83 -6.77
CA THR A 12 29.67 11.33 -6.95
C THR A 12 30.35 10.64 -8.12
N ALA A 13 31.45 11.21 -8.62
CA ALA A 13 32.29 10.56 -9.62
C ALA A 13 33.00 9.28 -9.09
N PHE A 14 32.94 9.02 -7.78
CA PHE A 14 33.52 7.82 -7.15
C PHE A 14 32.55 6.64 -7.13
N ASP A 15 31.27 6.83 -7.50
CA ASP A 15 30.33 5.74 -7.77
C ASP A 15 30.75 5.02 -9.05
N SER A 16 31.65 4.05 -8.88
CA SER A 16 32.42 3.43 -9.95
C SER A 16 32.47 1.92 -9.75
N TYR A 17 32.72 1.21 -10.84
CA TYR A 17 32.88 -0.25 -10.82
C TYR A 17 33.94 -0.70 -9.80
N ASN A 18 35.10 -0.03 -9.75
CA ASN A 18 36.18 -0.39 -8.84
C ASN A 18 35.74 -0.27 -7.37
N TRP A 19 35.04 0.82 -7.02
CA TRP A 19 34.52 0.97 -5.66
C TRP A 19 33.54 -0.16 -5.29
N MET A 20 32.67 -0.54 -6.24
CA MET A 20 31.74 -1.65 -6.03
C MET A 20 32.47 -2.99 -5.87
N ALA A 21 33.40 -3.31 -6.75
CA ALA A 21 34.12 -4.58 -6.75
C ALA A 21 35.08 -4.74 -5.56
N GLU A 22 35.64 -3.65 -5.04
CA GLU A 22 36.60 -3.68 -3.92
C GLU A 22 35.93 -3.48 -2.55
N TYR A 23 34.87 -2.68 -2.46
CA TYR A 23 34.28 -2.27 -1.18
C TYR A 23 32.77 -2.52 -1.09
N GLY A 24 32.01 -2.22 -2.15
CA GLY A 24 30.54 -2.30 -2.13
C GLY A 24 30.00 -3.73 -2.05
N ASP A 25 30.47 -4.61 -2.94
CA ASP A 25 30.12 -6.04 -2.97
C ASP A 25 31.26 -6.88 -3.59
N PRO A 26 32.35 -7.12 -2.82
CA PRO A 26 33.41 -8.00 -3.28
C PRO A 26 32.86 -9.37 -3.69
N PHE A 27 33.29 -9.86 -4.86
CA PHE A 27 32.81 -11.11 -5.50
C PHE A 27 31.34 -11.10 -5.95
N PHE A 28 30.63 -9.97 -5.84
CA PHE A 28 29.26 -9.76 -6.34
C PHE A 28 28.19 -10.70 -5.75
N HIS A 29 28.43 -11.31 -4.60
CA HIS A 29 27.49 -12.26 -4.01
C HIS A 29 26.16 -11.60 -3.60
N ARG A 30 26.18 -10.34 -3.15
CA ARG A 30 24.94 -9.62 -2.80
C ARG A 30 24.13 -9.28 -4.05
N HIS A 31 24.80 -8.88 -5.14
CA HIS A 31 24.13 -8.67 -6.43
C HIS A 31 23.47 -9.95 -6.94
N VAL A 32 24.17 -11.09 -6.86
CA VAL A 32 23.60 -12.40 -7.22
C VAL A 32 22.41 -12.74 -6.34
N ALA A 33 22.50 -12.53 -5.01
CA ALA A 33 21.39 -12.79 -4.09
C ALA A 33 20.16 -11.91 -4.39
N VAL A 34 20.35 -10.61 -4.60
CA VAL A 34 19.28 -9.66 -4.96
C VAL A 34 18.66 -10.04 -6.30
N THR A 35 19.48 -10.43 -7.28
CA THR A 35 19.00 -10.93 -8.57
C THR A 35 18.15 -12.20 -8.40
N GLY A 36 18.54 -13.10 -7.51
CA GLY A 36 17.76 -14.29 -7.18
C GLY A 36 16.37 -13.94 -6.62
N VAL A 37 16.30 -12.98 -5.68
CA VAL A 37 15.02 -12.52 -5.11
C VAL A 37 14.12 -11.89 -6.18
N TRP A 38 14.65 -10.97 -7.00
CA TRP A 38 13.88 -10.34 -8.08
C TRP A 38 13.45 -11.33 -9.16
N GLY A 39 14.32 -12.28 -9.51
CA GLY A 39 14.02 -13.33 -10.48
C GLY A 39 12.89 -14.24 -10.02
N LEU A 40 12.93 -14.69 -8.76
CA LEU A 40 11.86 -15.50 -8.17
C LEU A 40 10.54 -14.72 -8.08
N LEU A 41 10.58 -13.46 -7.66
CA LEU A 41 9.38 -12.61 -7.63
C LEU A 41 8.77 -12.46 -9.03
N ALA A 42 9.59 -12.23 -10.06
CA ALA A 42 9.12 -12.10 -11.43
C ALA A 42 8.48 -13.41 -11.94
N LEU A 43 9.09 -14.56 -11.65
CA LEU A 43 8.53 -15.87 -12.01
C LEU A 43 7.19 -16.11 -11.34
N HIS A 44 7.07 -15.87 -10.04
CA HIS A 44 5.80 -16.03 -9.33
C HIS A 44 4.70 -15.10 -9.85
N LEU A 45 5.03 -13.84 -10.18
CA LEU A 45 4.05 -12.90 -10.74
C LEU A 45 3.63 -13.23 -12.18
N ALA A 46 4.50 -13.86 -12.97
CA ALA A 46 4.24 -14.18 -14.36
C ALA A 46 3.57 -15.55 -14.56
N ASP A 47 3.99 -16.56 -13.79
CA ASP A 47 3.66 -17.97 -14.05
C ASP A 47 2.69 -18.58 -13.04
N ASP A 48 2.56 -18.04 -11.81
CA ASP A 48 1.62 -18.62 -10.83
C ASP A 48 0.17 -18.50 -11.34
N PRO A 49 -0.63 -19.59 -11.32
CA PRO A 49 -2.03 -19.54 -11.79
C PRO A 49 -2.93 -18.56 -11.03
N ILE A 50 -2.58 -18.26 -9.78
CA ILE A 50 -3.26 -17.28 -8.93
C ILE A 50 -2.19 -16.33 -8.39
N LEU A 51 -2.41 -15.03 -8.55
CA LEU A 51 -1.48 -14.00 -8.12
C LEU A 51 -1.14 -14.16 -6.62
N PRO A 52 0.14 -14.10 -6.22
CA PRO A 52 0.58 -14.31 -4.83
C PRO A 52 0.35 -13.07 -3.94
N PHE A 53 -0.80 -12.41 -4.05
CA PHE A 53 -1.15 -11.24 -3.24
C PHE A 53 -1.85 -11.66 -1.94
N ASN A 54 -1.46 -11.04 -0.83
CA ASN A 54 -2.02 -11.32 0.48
C ASN A 54 -2.68 -10.06 1.07
N TYR A 55 -3.98 -9.93 0.82
CA TYR A 55 -4.78 -8.83 1.34
C TYR A 55 -5.16 -8.97 2.82
N VAL A 56 -5.03 -10.16 3.41
CA VAL A 56 -5.21 -10.35 4.86
C VAL A 56 -4.10 -9.61 5.61
N SER A 57 -2.85 -9.74 5.15
CA SER A 57 -1.73 -8.97 5.68
C SER A 57 -1.95 -7.46 5.50
N TYR A 58 -2.44 -7.04 4.34
CA TYR A 58 -2.76 -5.62 4.10
C TYR A 58 -3.83 -5.11 5.07
N ALA A 59 -4.88 -5.90 5.35
CA ALA A 59 -5.91 -5.53 6.31
C ALA A 59 -5.35 -5.37 7.73
N ASN A 60 -4.40 -6.24 8.13
CA ASN A 60 -3.70 -6.14 9.41
C ASN A 60 -2.86 -4.84 9.50
N GLU A 61 -2.15 -4.48 8.43
CA GLU A 61 -1.40 -3.23 8.34
C GLU A 61 -2.33 -2.01 8.47
N LEU A 62 -3.48 -2.01 7.79
CA LEU A 62 -4.47 -0.94 7.92
C LEU A 62 -4.99 -0.78 9.36
N GLN A 63 -5.21 -1.89 10.06
CA GLN A 63 -5.59 -1.86 11.48
C GLN A 63 -4.47 -1.26 12.34
N LEU A 64 -3.21 -1.64 12.09
CA LEU A 64 -2.05 -1.05 12.77
C LEU A 64 -1.97 0.45 12.53
N TYR A 65 -2.12 0.91 11.28
CA TYR A 65 -2.09 2.32 10.92
C TYR A 65 -3.21 3.11 11.60
N LYS A 66 -4.43 2.55 11.64
CA LYS A 66 -5.55 3.16 12.36
C LYS A 66 -5.27 3.27 13.85
N ASN A 67 -4.66 2.26 14.47
CA ASN A 67 -4.34 2.29 15.91
C ASN A 67 -3.27 3.33 16.22
N THR A 68 -2.22 3.40 15.40
CA THR A 68 -1.20 4.46 15.51
C THR A 68 -1.82 5.84 15.30
N LEU A 69 -2.71 6.00 14.32
CA LEU A 69 -3.43 7.24 14.06
C LEU A 69 -4.31 7.66 15.25
N SER A 70 -4.99 6.70 15.90
CA SER A 70 -5.82 6.96 17.08
C SER A 70 -5.02 7.50 18.26
N ASN A 71 -3.73 7.19 18.37
CA ASN A 71 -2.87 7.74 19.42
C ASN A 71 -2.38 9.16 19.11
N LEU A 72 -2.42 9.57 17.84
CA LEU A 72 -1.89 10.86 17.38
C LEU A 72 -2.97 11.93 17.21
N ILE A 73 -4.22 11.53 17.03
CA ILE A 73 -5.36 12.43 16.78
C ILE A 73 -6.12 12.73 18.08
N ASP A 74 -6.61 13.97 18.22
CA ASP A 74 -7.47 14.42 19.31
C ASP A 74 -8.76 13.58 19.41
N GLN A 75 -9.17 13.23 20.63
CA GLN A 75 -10.34 12.39 20.93
C GLN A 75 -11.67 12.96 20.39
N LYS A 76 -11.70 14.25 20.02
CA LYS A 76 -12.85 14.91 19.38
C LYS A 76 -13.13 14.43 17.94
N ILE A 77 -12.20 13.70 17.32
CA ILE A 77 -12.34 13.19 15.95
C ILE A 77 -12.72 11.71 15.99
N SER A 78 -13.89 11.38 15.43
CA SER A 78 -14.31 9.98 15.30
C SER A 78 -13.60 9.30 14.14
N LEU A 79 -12.87 8.23 14.43
CA LEU A 79 -12.31 7.31 13.45
C LEU A 79 -13.29 6.20 13.03
N HIS A 80 -14.55 6.26 13.49
CA HIS A 80 -15.54 5.21 13.24
C HIS A 80 -15.74 4.87 11.75
N PRO A 81 -15.82 5.84 10.81
CA PRO A 81 -15.94 5.53 9.38
C PRO A 81 -14.74 4.74 8.84
N LEU A 82 -13.54 5.05 9.34
CA LEU A 82 -12.31 4.36 8.97
C LEU A 82 -12.30 2.93 9.53
N THR A 83 -12.65 2.76 10.81
CA THR A 83 -12.75 1.44 11.46
C THR A 83 -13.69 0.51 10.70
N LEU A 84 -14.91 0.97 10.39
CA LEU A 84 -15.89 0.17 9.64
C LEU A 84 -15.37 -0.23 8.26
N SER A 85 -14.71 0.70 7.55
CA SER A 85 -14.18 0.41 6.21
C SER A 85 -13.05 -0.62 6.27
N ILE A 86 -12.19 -0.57 7.30
CA ILE A 86 -11.11 -1.56 7.47
C ILE A 86 -11.67 -2.92 7.87
N GLU A 87 -12.69 -2.98 8.75
CA GLU A 87 -13.37 -4.23 9.10
C GLU A 87 -14.02 -4.88 7.87
N GLU A 88 -14.69 -4.08 7.05
CA GLU A 88 -15.27 -4.54 5.78
C GLU A 88 -14.19 -5.07 4.82
N PHE A 89 -13.08 -4.35 4.68
CA PHE A 89 -11.93 -4.79 3.88
C PHE A 89 -11.31 -6.09 4.42
N ALA A 90 -11.19 -6.23 5.74
CA ALA A 90 -10.67 -7.43 6.38
C ALA A 90 -11.56 -8.65 6.12
N SER A 91 -12.90 -8.47 6.14
CA SER A 91 -13.85 -9.53 5.76
C SER A 91 -13.66 -9.93 4.31
N ALA A 92 -13.66 -8.95 3.39
CA ALA A 92 -13.48 -9.20 1.96
C ALA A 92 -12.13 -9.88 1.64
N ALA A 93 -11.06 -9.48 2.33
CA ALA A 93 -9.74 -10.10 2.20
C ALA A 93 -9.73 -11.55 2.68
N LYS A 94 -10.42 -11.85 3.79
CA LYS A 94 -10.55 -13.23 4.30
C LYS A 94 -11.36 -14.11 3.34
N GLU A 95 -12.47 -13.60 2.82
CA GLU A 95 -13.28 -14.31 1.82
C GLU A 95 -12.46 -14.64 0.56
N ALA A 96 -11.67 -13.68 0.07
CA ALA A 96 -10.76 -13.91 -1.06
C ALA A 96 -9.66 -14.93 -0.73
N ASP A 97 -9.06 -14.87 0.46
CA ASP A 97 -8.04 -15.83 0.90
C ASP A 97 -8.59 -17.27 1.02
N ASP A 98 -9.81 -17.43 1.53
CA ASP A 98 -10.48 -18.72 1.59
C ASP A 98 -10.84 -19.24 0.18
N GLU A 99 -11.22 -18.35 -0.75
CA GLU A 99 -11.41 -18.69 -2.17
C GLU A 99 -10.10 -19.15 -2.83
N ILE A 100 -8.97 -18.47 -2.56
CA ILE A 100 -7.63 -18.86 -3.04
C ILE A 100 -7.29 -20.27 -2.55
N LYS A 101 -7.49 -20.57 -1.26
CA LYS A 101 -7.20 -21.90 -0.69
C LYS A 101 -8.05 -22.97 -1.37
N ASN A 102 -9.34 -22.72 -1.56
CA ASN A 102 -10.25 -23.66 -2.22
C ASN A 102 -9.85 -23.94 -3.67
N LEU A 103 -9.46 -22.90 -4.43
CA LEU A 103 -9.03 -23.05 -5.83
C LEU A 103 -7.65 -23.72 -5.96
N ARG A 104 -6.77 -23.59 -4.95
CA ARG A 104 -5.48 -24.31 -4.91
C ARG A 104 -5.64 -25.80 -4.62
N LEU A 105 -6.64 -26.18 -3.82
CA LEU A 105 -6.94 -27.58 -3.50
C LEU A 105 -7.70 -28.30 -4.63
N GLN A 106 -8.28 -27.55 -5.57
CA GLN A 106 -8.92 -28.13 -6.75
C GLN A 106 -7.87 -28.56 -7.77
N GLU A 107 -7.54 -29.86 -7.77
CA GLU A 107 -6.66 -30.50 -8.76
C GLU A 107 -7.30 -30.66 -10.14
N THR A 108 -8.59 -30.34 -10.29
CA THR A 108 -9.31 -30.50 -11.56
C THR A 108 -8.90 -29.44 -12.56
N GLU A 109 -8.18 -29.85 -13.60
CA GLU A 109 -7.90 -29.02 -14.77
C GLU A 109 -9.15 -28.91 -15.66
N GLY A 110 -9.53 -27.68 -15.99
CA GLY A 110 -10.66 -27.42 -16.87
C GLY A 110 -10.94 -25.93 -17.06
N CYS A 111 -11.41 -25.57 -18.25
CA CYS A 111 -11.68 -24.19 -18.68
C CYS A 111 -12.51 -23.39 -17.66
N PHE A 112 -13.48 -24.02 -16.98
CA PHE A 112 -14.29 -23.35 -15.97
C PHE A 112 -13.49 -22.93 -14.71
N VAL A 113 -12.54 -23.76 -14.28
CA VAL A 113 -11.66 -23.44 -13.13
C VAL A 113 -10.70 -22.33 -13.52
N ASP A 114 -10.18 -22.34 -14.75
CA ASP A 114 -9.29 -21.29 -15.25
C ASP A 114 -10.02 -19.94 -15.35
N MET A 115 -11.28 -19.92 -15.78
CA MET A 115 -12.11 -18.70 -15.76
C MET A 115 -12.32 -18.17 -14.34
N LYS A 116 -12.50 -19.05 -13.34
CA LYS A 116 -12.59 -18.62 -11.92
C LYS A 116 -11.29 -18.04 -11.41
N LYS A 117 -10.16 -18.70 -11.67
CA LYS A 117 -8.82 -18.20 -11.32
C LYS A 117 -8.58 -16.83 -11.98
N ARG A 118 -8.97 -16.68 -13.25
CA ARG A 118 -8.86 -15.41 -13.96
C ARG A 118 -9.70 -14.31 -13.32
N ALA A 119 -10.97 -14.56 -13.04
CA ALA A 119 -11.85 -13.60 -12.39
C ALA A 119 -11.33 -13.18 -11.00
N LEU A 120 -10.79 -14.13 -10.23
CA LEU A 120 -10.15 -13.85 -8.96
C LEU A 120 -8.88 -12.99 -9.13
N ASN A 121 -8.01 -13.30 -10.10
CA ASN A 121 -6.82 -12.51 -10.38
C ASN A 121 -7.17 -11.07 -10.79
N ASP A 122 -8.21 -10.88 -11.60
CA ASP A 122 -8.66 -9.54 -11.97
C ASP A 122 -9.15 -8.77 -10.73
N ARG A 123 -9.88 -9.41 -9.79
CA ARG A 123 -10.27 -8.81 -8.50
C ARG A 123 -9.06 -8.43 -7.64
N LEU A 124 -8.09 -9.33 -7.50
CA LEU A 124 -6.86 -9.10 -6.75
C LEU A 124 -6.06 -7.93 -7.35
N MET A 125 -5.93 -7.85 -8.67
CA MET A 125 -5.25 -6.75 -9.34
C MET A 125 -5.98 -5.41 -9.18
N LEU A 126 -7.32 -5.41 -9.22
CA LEU A 126 -8.12 -4.18 -9.13
C LEU A 126 -8.23 -3.63 -7.71
N ALA A 127 -8.09 -4.47 -6.68
CA ALA A 127 -8.17 -4.06 -5.29
C ALA A 127 -7.20 -2.92 -4.95
N GLU A 128 -5.95 -3.00 -5.41
CA GLU A 128 -4.95 -1.94 -5.20
C GLU A 128 -5.37 -0.60 -5.85
N LYS A 129 -6.00 -0.66 -7.03
CA LYS A 129 -6.51 0.53 -7.72
C LYS A 129 -7.65 1.20 -6.94
N GLY A 130 -8.36 0.46 -6.08
CA GLY A 130 -9.40 0.99 -5.20
C GLY A 130 -8.88 2.05 -4.22
N PHE A 131 -7.59 2.02 -3.87
CA PHE A 131 -6.95 3.01 -3.01
C PHE A 131 -6.59 4.32 -3.71
N LEU A 132 -6.76 4.39 -5.03
CA LEU A 132 -6.43 5.56 -5.84
C LEU A 132 -7.58 6.57 -5.87
N ASP A 133 -7.24 7.84 -5.82
CA ASP A 133 -8.15 8.97 -5.95
C ASP A 133 -7.75 9.84 -7.15
N ALA A 134 -8.73 10.24 -7.96
CA ALA A 134 -8.45 10.97 -9.20
C ALA A 134 -7.87 12.37 -8.95
N ASP A 135 -8.30 13.01 -7.86
CA ASP A 135 -7.87 14.34 -7.46
C ASP A 135 -6.48 14.32 -6.80
N GLY A 136 -6.06 13.14 -6.31
CA GLY A 136 -4.81 12.94 -5.61
C GLY A 136 -4.72 13.64 -4.27
N LEU A 137 -3.50 13.78 -3.76
CA LEU A 137 -3.22 14.45 -2.49
C LEU A 137 -3.21 15.98 -2.68
N GLN A 138 -3.65 16.70 -1.64
CA GLN A 138 -3.68 18.16 -1.66
C GLN A 138 -2.27 18.73 -1.87
N GLY A 139 -2.12 19.64 -2.85
CA GLY A 139 -0.82 20.19 -3.25
C GLY A 139 0.10 19.21 -3.99
N LYS A 140 -0.33 17.95 -4.18
CA LYS A 140 0.46 16.82 -4.67
C LYS A 140 -0.38 15.93 -5.60
N GLN A 141 -1.03 16.51 -6.62
CA GLN A 141 -2.04 15.87 -7.48
C GLN A 141 -1.54 14.61 -8.23
N TRP A 142 -0.24 14.48 -8.47
CA TRP A 142 0.35 13.28 -9.08
C TRP A 142 0.32 12.06 -8.16
N PHE A 143 0.29 12.28 -6.84
CA PHE A 143 0.23 11.23 -5.85
C PHE A 143 -1.23 10.89 -5.58
N LYS A 144 -1.68 9.76 -6.13
CA LYS A 144 -3.09 9.35 -6.11
C LYS A 144 -3.44 8.34 -5.04
N HIS A 145 -2.43 7.69 -4.47
CA HIS A 145 -2.63 6.64 -3.48
C HIS A 145 -2.95 7.26 -2.12
N LEU A 146 -4.09 6.89 -1.52
CA LEU A 146 -4.57 7.51 -0.28
C LEU A 146 -4.02 6.84 1.00
N VAL A 147 -3.58 5.59 0.93
CA VAL A 147 -2.88 4.91 2.05
C VAL A 147 -1.40 5.28 2.08
N PHE A 148 -0.68 5.22 0.96
CA PHE A 148 0.74 5.52 0.87
C PHE A 148 1.01 6.74 0.00
N GLY A 149 2.03 7.52 0.35
CA GLY A 149 2.46 8.65 -0.45
C GLY A 149 3.41 9.54 0.34
N PRO A 150 4.02 10.53 -0.33
CA PRO A 150 4.92 11.46 0.34
C PRO A 150 4.16 12.30 1.37
N SER A 151 4.45 12.07 2.64
CA SER A 151 4.05 12.98 3.72
C SER A 151 4.88 14.27 3.65
N SER A 152 4.34 15.36 4.17
CA SER A 152 5.08 16.63 4.31
C SER A 152 6.07 16.60 5.48
N ASP A 153 5.93 15.62 6.38
CA ASP A 153 6.85 15.32 7.47
C ASP A 153 7.25 13.83 7.38
N HIS A 154 8.48 13.59 6.94
CA HIS A 154 9.02 12.25 6.72
C HIS A 154 9.32 11.48 8.02
N GLU A 155 9.25 12.14 9.19
CA GLU A 155 9.66 11.54 10.46
C GLU A 155 8.49 11.02 11.31
N ARG A 156 7.27 11.52 11.10
CA ARG A 156 6.12 11.22 11.98
C ARG A 156 5.22 10.08 11.50
N ILE A 157 4.73 10.14 10.26
CA ILE A 157 3.74 9.17 9.74
C ILE A 157 3.99 8.95 8.25
N ASN A 158 4.17 7.68 7.85
CA ASN A 158 4.42 7.28 6.45
C ASN A 158 3.17 6.73 5.74
N PHE A 159 2.02 6.80 6.39
CA PHE A 159 0.72 6.32 5.91
C PHE A 159 -0.36 7.40 6.09
N PHE A 160 -1.44 7.28 5.34
CA PHE A 160 -2.52 8.26 5.24
C PHE A 160 -2.00 9.70 5.10
N PRO A 161 -1.19 10.00 4.05
CA PRO A 161 -0.49 11.27 3.91
C PRO A 161 -1.43 12.48 3.96
N GLY A 162 -2.63 12.40 3.37
CA GLY A 162 -3.64 13.48 3.44
C GLY A 162 -4.10 13.80 4.86
N ILE A 163 -4.28 12.77 5.70
CA ILE A 163 -4.61 12.96 7.12
C ILE A 163 -3.42 13.56 7.86
N SER A 164 -2.21 13.03 7.64
CA SER A 164 -1.00 13.53 8.29
C SER A 164 -0.73 15.01 7.95
N ASP A 165 -0.83 15.39 6.68
CA ASP A 165 -0.58 16.75 6.19
C ASP A 165 -1.62 17.74 6.77
N SER A 166 -2.87 17.28 6.93
CA SER A 166 -3.95 18.06 7.57
C SER A 166 -3.74 18.29 9.07
N THR A 167 -2.98 17.43 9.75
CA THR A 167 -2.63 17.64 11.17
C THR A 167 -1.48 18.63 11.35
N ILE A 168 -0.57 18.73 10.36
CA ILE A 168 0.63 19.59 10.42
C ILE A 168 0.30 21.02 9.98
N THR A 169 -0.45 21.17 8.89
CA THR A 169 -0.79 22.47 8.28
C THR A 169 -1.78 23.23 9.17
N SER A 170 -1.26 23.90 10.20
CA SER A 170 -2.06 24.48 11.30
C SER A 170 -1.74 25.94 11.62
N ALA A 171 -0.81 26.57 10.89
CA ALA A 171 -0.51 27.99 11.08
C ALA A 171 -1.62 28.87 10.47
N GLY A 172 -2.44 29.49 11.32
CA GLY A 172 -3.40 30.53 10.94
C GLY A 172 -4.84 30.07 10.61
N VAL A 173 -5.15 28.78 10.75
CA VAL A 173 -6.48 28.20 10.44
C VAL A 173 -7.29 27.99 11.71
N SER A 174 -8.61 28.26 11.65
CA SER A 174 -9.53 28.02 12.77
C SER A 174 -9.52 26.55 13.20
N GLU A 175 -9.67 26.27 14.50
CA GLU A 175 -9.79 24.90 15.00
C GLU A 175 -10.91 24.12 14.29
N ARG A 176 -12.02 24.78 13.97
CA ARG A 176 -13.15 24.16 13.28
C ARG A 176 -12.79 23.73 11.85
N GLU A 177 -12.07 24.56 11.12
CA GLU A 177 -11.66 24.29 9.73
C GLU A 177 -10.61 23.17 9.68
N ARG A 178 -9.69 23.14 10.65
CA ARG A 178 -8.74 22.04 10.81
C ARG A 178 -9.44 20.70 11.06
N LEU A 179 -10.38 20.67 12.00
CA LEU A 179 -11.17 19.47 12.30
C LEU A 179 -12.01 19.03 11.10
N ALA A 180 -12.56 19.97 10.33
CA ALA A 180 -13.30 19.66 9.11
C ALA A 180 -12.41 19.03 8.04
N SER A 181 -11.19 19.55 7.85
CA SER A 181 -10.22 19.03 6.88
C SER A 181 -9.77 17.61 7.24
N ILE A 182 -9.43 17.37 8.51
CA ILE A 182 -9.07 16.02 8.98
C ILE A 182 -10.23 15.04 8.78
N ARG A 183 -11.47 15.45 9.13
CA ARG A 183 -12.66 14.63 8.90
C ARG A 183 -12.86 14.32 7.43
N HIS A 184 -12.69 15.31 6.55
CA HIS A 184 -12.80 15.13 5.12
C HIS A 184 -11.82 14.07 4.61
N GLU A 185 -10.55 14.15 5.00
CA GLU A 185 -9.53 13.17 4.60
C GLU A 185 -9.79 11.77 5.16
N ILE A 186 -10.27 11.66 6.42
CA ILE A 186 -10.70 10.36 6.98
C ILE A 186 -11.80 9.74 6.11
N TRP A 187 -12.80 10.53 5.68
CA TRP A 187 -13.86 10.03 4.82
C TRP A 187 -13.36 9.66 3.41
N ARG A 188 -12.39 10.39 2.86
CA ARG A 188 -11.76 10.02 1.57
C ARG A 188 -11.06 8.67 1.67
N VAL A 189 -10.23 8.48 2.70
CA VAL A 189 -9.52 7.22 2.95
C VAL A 189 -10.51 6.07 3.20
N ALA A 190 -11.52 6.28 4.04
CA ALA A 190 -12.56 5.28 4.32
C ALA A 190 -13.28 4.83 3.03
N ARG A 191 -13.69 5.78 2.17
CA ARG A 191 -14.28 5.45 0.87
C ARG A 191 -13.32 4.69 -0.04
N ALA A 192 -12.03 5.01 -0.02
CA ALA A 192 -11.03 4.30 -0.82
C ALA A 192 -10.85 2.85 -0.36
N ILE A 193 -10.76 2.62 0.96
CA ILE A 193 -10.68 1.26 1.53
C ILE A 193 -11.94 0.46 1.19
N ARG A 194 -13.13 1.07 1.28
CA ARG A 194 -14.37 0.40 0.88
C ARG A 194 -14.41 0.07 -0.62
N ARG A 195 -13.91 0.96 -1.49
CA ARG A 195 -13.74 0.64 -2.93
C ARG A 195 -12.79 -0.55 -3.13
N ALA A 196 -11.69 -0.61 -2.40
CA ALA A 196 -10.80 -1.78 -2.46
C ALA A 196 -11.51 -3.07 -1.97
N ALA A 197 -12.34 -2.97 -0.93
CA ALA A 197 -13.13 -4.10 -0.41
C ALA A 197 -14.16 -4.62 -1.42
N SER A 198 -14.93 -3.72 -2.04
CA SER A 198 -15.89 -4.09 -3.10
C SER A 198 -15.19 -4.69 -4.32
N ALA A 199 -13.95 -4.25 -4.64
CA ALA A 199 -13.16 -4.84 -5.72
C ALA A 199 -12.74 -6.26 -5.38
N LEU A 200 -12.33 -6.51 -4.14
CA LEU A 200 -12.05 -7.88 -3.66
C LEU A 200 -13.27 -8.78 -3.70
N ARG A 201 -14.48 -8.27 -3.46
CA ARG A 201 -15.72 -9.06 -3.59
C ARG A 201 -16.19 -9.27 -5.04
N GLY A 202 -15.63 -8.54 -5.99
CA GLY A 202 -16.08 -8.57 -7.39
C GLY A 202 -17.39 -7.79 -7.62
N GLU A 203 -17.69 -6.80 -6.78
CA GLU A 203 -18.88 -5.95 -6.90
C GLU A 203 -18.71 -4.80 -7.92
N PHE A 204 -17.52 -4.62 -8.48
CA PHE A 204 -17.30 -3.71 -9.60
C PHE A 204 -17.65 -4.42 -10.91
N THR A 205 -18.74 -3.96 -11.54
CA THR A 205 -19.01 -4.17 -12.97
C THR A 205 -18.70 -2.91 -13.74
#